data_AF-A0A257R3U9-F1
#
_entry.id   AF-A0A257R3U9-F1
#
_cell.length_a   1.000
_cell.length_b   1.000
_cell.length_c   1.000
_cell.angle_alpha   90.00
_cell.angle_beta   90.00
_cell.angle_gamma   90.00
#
_symmetry.space_group_name_H-M   'P 1'
#
loop_
_entity.id
_entity.type
_entity.pdbx_description
1 polymer ?
#
loop_
_entity_poly.entity_id
_entity_poly.type
_entity_poly.pdbx_seq_one_letter_code
_entity_poly.pdbx_strand_id
1 'polypeptide(L)'
;MAMNLPFQPDPLPLREGLRRLRHVVRRGGETAREVAGGAMGGGEMCIASRLATAVIAEMERIAEEFDRMASRAARQAFGHEEDLTTTLDELHGNAPIGPSLASTLYTALSLVLKHIGSDTLFVSELAAREAVKRWQVLPGRRQASGGQLAAGLAMQLVDRQVIRGAHVDPRCVVAAPAVRPVTIFAVMLWLLVARSPEESEAALISAADIAAAIAERVAFVFAERDETGLVALLEKYRNNV
;
A
#
# COMPACT_ATOMS: atom_id res chain seq x y z
N MET A 1 -22.63 -30.95 22.93
CA MET A 1 -22.22 -29.53 22.99
C MET A 1 -20.75 -29.48 22.67
N ALA A 2 -20.38 -29.03 21.47
CA ALA A 2 -18.99 -28.94 21.02
C ALA A 2 -18.54 -27.47 21.10
N MET A 3 -17.45 -27.23 21.83
CA MET A 3 -16.75 -25.95 21.89
C MET A 3 -15.79 -25.83 20.70
N ASN A 4 -15.88 -24.73 19.96
CA ASN A 4 -14.98 -24.38 18.87
C ASN A 4 -13.74 -23.65 19.43
N LEU A 5 -12.54 -24.15 19.09
CA LEU A 5 -11.24 -23.56 19.47
C LEU A 5 -10.86 -22.39 18.53
N PRO A 6 -10.13 -21.37 19.02
CA PRO A 6 -9.62 -20.29 18.20
C PRO A 6 -8.47 -20.75 17.30
N PHE A 7 -8.46 -20.26 16.06
CA PHE A 7 -7.43 -20.50 15.06
C PHE A 7 -6.07 -19.97 15.57
N GLN A 8 -5.20 -20.87 16.01
CA GLN A 8 -3.79 -20.56 16.27
C GLN A 8 -3.02 -20.83 14.98
N PRO A 9 -2.38 -19.83 14.34
CA PRO A 9 -1.55 -20.08 13.17
C PRO A 9 -0.35 -20.95 13.57
N ASP A 10 -0.22 -22.10 12.93
CA ASP A 10 0.84 -23.07 13.20
C ASP A 10 2.22 -22.46 12.86
N PRO A 11 3.13 -22.27 13.82
CA PRO A 11 4.44 -21.64 13.59
C PRO A 11 5.47 -22.60 12.96
N LEU A 12 5.12 -23.87 12.77
CA LEU A 12 6.01 -24.91 12.22
C LEU A 12 6.59 -24.58 10.83
N PRO A 13 5.84 -24.01 9.85
CA PRO A 13 6.37 -23.73 8.52
C PRO A 13 7.46 -22.65 8.51
N LEU A 14 7.28 -21.60 9.31
CA LEU A 14 8.24 -20.50 9.44
C LEU A 14 9.52 -20.96 10.12
N ARG A 15 9.38 -21.80 11.16
CA ARG A 15 10.52 -22.30 11.92
C ARG A 15 11.35 -23.29 11.09
N GLU A 16 10.71 -24.11 10.26
CA GLU A 16 11.39 -25.03 9.35
C GLU A 16 12.05 -24.28 8.18
N GLY A 17 11.42 -23.21 7.67
CA GLY A 17 12.01 -22.31 6.68
C GLY A 17 13.29 -21.63 7.17
N LEU A 18 13.25 -21.05 8.39
CA LEU A 18 14.43 -20.44 9.02
C LEU A 18 15.54 -21.46 9.34
N ARG A 19 15.16 -22.71 9.69
CA ARG A 19 16.11 -23.81 9.91
C ARG A 19 16.82 -24.22 8.61
N ARG A 20 16.09 -24.30 7.49
CA ARG A 20 16.66 -24.61 6.17
C ARG A 20 17.58 -23.50 5.68
N LEU A 21 17.17 -22.23 5.85
CA LEU A 21 18.00 -21.05 5.57
C LEU A 21 19.30 -21.06 6.37
N ARG A 22 19.23 -21.32 7.68
CA ARG A 22 20.42 -21.45 8.54
C ARG A 22 21.33 -22.60 8.10
N HIS A 23 20.77 -23.72 7.65
CA HIS A 23 21.56 -24.84 7.14
C HIS A 23 22.30 -24.51 5.84
N VAL A 24 21.66 -23.78 4.92
CA VAL A 24 22.27 -23.35 3.64
C VAL A 24 23.38 -22.33 3.88
N VAL A 25 23.17 -21.37 4.80
CA VAL A 25 24.19 -20.40 5.19
C VAL A 25 25.39 -21.08 5.87
N ARG A 26 25.15 -22.08 6.73
CA ARG A 26 26.24 -22.81 7.39
C ARG A 26 27.06 -23.64 6.40
N ARG A 27 26.39 -24.32 5.47
CA ARG A 27 27.06 -25.14 4.43
C ARG A 27 27.85 -24.29 3.44
N GLY A 28 27.34 -23.10 3.09
CA GLY A 28 28.05 -22.11 2.26
C GLY A 28 29.25 -21.48 2.97
N GLY A 29 29.20 -21.32 4.30
CA GLY A 29 30.34 -20.85 5.09
C GLY A 29 31.46 -21.89 5.26
N GLU A 30 31.11 -23.18 5.27
CA GLU A 30 32.08 -24.29 5.32
C GLU A 30 32.83 -24.43 3.97
N THR A 31 32.14 -24.35 2.83
CA THR A 31 32.78 -24.36 1.50
C THR A 31 33.61 -23.11 1.20
N ALA A 32 33.20 -21.93 1.70
CA ALA A 32 34.00 -20.71 1.58
C ALA A 32 35.31 -20.77 2.39
N ARG A 33 35.29 -21.42 3.57
CA ARG A 33 36.51 -21.66 4.37
C ARG A 33 37.43 -22.69 3.73
N GLU A 34 36.88 -23.71 3.08
CA GLU A 34 37.64 -24.75 2.40
C GLU A 34 38.37 -24.19 1.15
N VAL A 35 37.75 -23.25 0.44
CA VAL A 35 38.36 -22.57 -0.73
C VAL A 35 39.32 -21.44 -0.32
N ALA A 36 39.05 -20.75 0.80
CA ALA A 36 39.93 -19.69 1.33
C ALA A 36 41.26 -20.22 1.92
N GLY A 37 41.34 -21.51 2.26
CA GLY A 37 42.58 -22.15 2.73
C GLY A 37 43.64 -22.38 1.64
N GLY A 38 43.31 -22.18 0.36
CA GLY A 38 44.17 -22.56 -0.78
C GLY A 38 44.65 -21.43 -1.69
N ALA A 39 44.17 -20.19 -1.55
CA ALA A 39 44.49 -19.14 -2.52
C ALA A 39 44.90 -17.84 -1.82
N MET A 40 46.20 -17.66 -1.63
CA MET A 40 46.79 -16.32 -1.61
C MET A 40 46.67 -15.72 -3.01
N GLY A 41 45.93 -14.63 -3.15
CA GLY A 41 45.97 -13.78 -4.35
C GLY A 41 44.63 -13.19 -4.79
N GLY A 42 44.36 -11.95 -4.39
CA GLY A 42 43.71 -10.95 -5.25
C GLY A 42 42.22 -11.11 -5.60
N GLY A 43 41.35 -11.54 -4.67
CA GLY A 43 39.94 -11.84 -5.00
C GLY A 43 38.89 -11.42 -3.99
N GLU A 44 39.10 -10.40 -3.15
CA GLU A 44 38.14 -10.06 -2.08
C GLU A 44 36.86 -9.33 -2.55
N MET A 45 36.74 -8.92 -3.83
CA MET A 45 35.59 -8.15 -4.30
C MET A 45 34.50 -8.95 -5.05
N CYS A 46 34.70 -10.23 -5.36
CA CYS A 46 33.82 -10.93 -6.32
C CYS A 46 32.72 -11.80 -5.66
N ILE A 47 32.97 -12.36 -4.47
CA ILE A 47 32.03 -13.32 -3.85
C ILE A 47 30.94 -12.62 -3.05
N ALA A 48 31.28 -11.56 -2.28
CA ALA A 48 30.29 -10.77 -1.54
C ALA A 48 29.32 -10.02 -2.46
N SER A 49 29.83 -9.50 -3.59
CA SER A 49 29.01 -8.89 -4.65
C SER A 49 28.05 -9.91 -5.26
N ARG A 50 28.53 -11.10 -5.65
CA ARG A 50 27.69 -12.15 -6.23
C ARG A 50 26.65 -12.68 -5.25
N LEU A 51 26.99 -12.81 -3.96
CA LEU A 51 26.05 -13.18 -2.91
C LEU A 51 25.01 -12.08 -2.68
N ALA A 52 25.42 -10.80 -2.65
CA ALA A 52 24.50 -9.68 -2.53
C ALA A 52 23.54 -9.61 -3.73
N THR A 53 24.03 -9.78 -4.96
CA THR A 53 23.19 -9.82 -6.16
C THR A 53 22.27 -11.03 -6.17
N ALA A 54 22.73 -12.21 -5.72
CA ALA A 54 21.87 -13.40 -5.63
C ALA A 54 20.81 -13.26 -4.53
N VAL A 55 21.14 -12.64 -3.39
CA VAL A 55 20.18 -12.36 -2.31
C VAL A 55 19.17 -11.29 -2.73
N ILE A 56 19.60 -10.25 -3.45
CA ILE A 56 18.71 -9.22 -3.99
C ILE A 56 17.79 -9.83 -5.05
N ALA A 57 18.31 -10.62 -5.98
CA ALA A 57 17.51 -11.29 -7.01
C ALA A 57 16.51 -12.30 -6.41
N GLU A 58 16.88 -12.99 -5.33
CA GLU A 58 15.97 -13.89 -4.63
C GLU A 58 14.93 -13.12 -3.80
N MET A 59 15.27 -11.96 -3.23
CA MET A 59 14.31 -11.07 -2.59
C MET A 59 13.34 -10.44 -3.59
N GLU A 60 13.81 -10.08 -4.79
CA GLU A 60 12.98 -9.62 -5.91
C GLU A 60 12.04 -10.75 -6.37
N ARG A 61 12.53 -11.99 -6.49
CA ARG A 61 11.69 -13.13 -6.83
C ARG A 61 10.65 -13.44 -5.74
N ILE A 62 11.02 -13.33 -4.46
CA ILE A 62 10.08 -13.46 -3.33
C ILE A 62 9.06 -12.31 -3.33
N ALA A 63 9.48 -11.09 -3.68
CA ALA A 63 8.60 -9.93 -3.83
C ALA A 63 7.64 -10.09 -5.02
N GLU A 64 8.10 -10.60 -6.16
CA GLU A 64 7.27 -10.94 -7.32
C GLU A 64 6.31 -12.12 -7.06
N GLU A 65 6.72 -13.07 -6.22
CA GLU A 65 5.89 -14.19 -5.80
C GLU A 65 4.86 -13.73 -4.76
N PHE A 66 5.22 -12.78 -3.89
CA PHE A 66 4.28 -12.04 -3.05
C PHE A 66 3.34 -11.15 -3.87
N ASP A 67 3.80 -10.51 -4.94
CA ASP A 67 2.97 -9.71 -5.85
C ASP A 67 2.01 -10.61 -6.64
N ARG A 68 2.43 -11.81 -7.05
CA ARG A 68 1.54 -12.83 -7.63
C ARG A 68 0.57 -13.44 -6.61
N MET A 69 0.94 -13.53 -5.34
CA MET A 69 0.06 -13.94 -4.25
C MET A 69 -0.89 -12.81 -3.84
N ALA A 70 -0.45 -11.56 -3.84
CA ALA A 70 -1.24 -10.36 -3.59
C ALA A 70 -2.19 -10.08 -4.75
N SER A 71 -1.77 -10.31 -6.00
CA SER A 71 -2.63 -10.24 -7.19
C SER A 71 -3.62 -11.41 -7.24
N ARG A 72 -3.27 -12.59 -6.71
CA ARG A 72 -4.22 -13.70 -6.50
C ARG A 72 -5.17 -13.46 -5.33
N ALA A 73 -4.70 -12.85 -4.24
CA ALA A 73 -5.52 -12.43 -3.11
C ALA A 73 -6.42 -11.27 -3.50
N ALA A 74 -5.95 -10.34 -4.33
CA ALA A 74 -6.74 -9.31 -4.95
C ALA A 74 -7.78 -9.97 -5.86
N ARG A 75 -7.43 -10.89 -6.78
CA ARG A 75 -8.41 -11.68 -7.57
C ARG A 75 -9.39 -12.51 -6.75
N GLN A 76 -9.00 -12.99 -5.57
CA GLN A 76 -9.91 -13.68 -4.64
C GLN A 76 -10.78 -12.72 -3.83
N ALA A 77 -10.29 -11.53 -3.48
CA ALA A 77 -11.06 -10.46 -2.86
C ALA A 77 -12.01 -9.79 -3.87
N PHE A 78 -11.60 -9.67 -5.14
CA PHE A 78 -12.42 -9.31 -6.30
C PHE A 78 -13.53 -10.35 -6.58
N GLY A 79 -13.52 -11.52 -5.91
CA GLY A 79 -14.60 -12.51 -5.94
C GLY A 79 -15.75 -12.21 -4.95
N HIS A 80 -15.66 -11.13 -4.17
CA HIS A 80 -16.80 -10.52 -3.49
C HIS A 80 -17.05 -9.15 -4.14
N GLU A 81 -18.04 -9.12 -5.03
CA GLU A 81 -18.44 -7.96 -5.86
C GLU A 81 -18.82 -6.69 -5.06
N GLU A 82 -18.88 -6.75 -3.72
CA GLU A 82 -19.32 -5.64 -2.85
C GLU A 82 -18.18 -4.71 -2.35
N ASP A 83 -16.91 -5.14 -2.33
CA ASP A 83 -15.85 -4.44 -1.57
C ASP A 83 -15.20 -3.23 -2.30
N LEU A 84 -15.50 -3.03 -3.59
CA LEU A 84 -14.87 -1.98 -4.44
C LEU A 84 -15.84 -0.96 -4.99
N THR A 85 -17.13 -1.18 -4.81
CA THR A 85 -18.19 -0.19 -5.06
C THR A 85 -18.40 0.72 -3.87
N THR A 86 -17.87 0.33 -2.69
CA THR A 86 -18.05 1.07 -1.44
C THR A 86 -17.69 2.54 -1.61
N THR A 87 -18.70 3.40 -1.47
CA THR A 87 -18.54 4.86 -1.45
C THR A 87 -18.43 5.37 -0.02
N LEU A 88 -17.86 6.56 0.17
CA LEU A 88 -17.84 7.20 1.49
C LEU A 88 -19.25 7.51 2.01
N ASP A 89 -20.21 7.75 1.12
CA ASP A 89 -21.61 7.99 1.47
C ASP A 89 -22.30 6.69 1.98
N GLU A 90 -21.91 5.51 1.49
CA GLU A 90 -22.35 4.21 2.04
C GLU A 90 -21.72 3.91 3.41
N LEU A 91 -20.51 4.43 3.66
CA LEU A 91 -19.75 4.31 4.91
C LEU A 91 -20.23 5.29 6.01
N HIS A 92 -21.20 6.14 5.72
CA HIS A 92 -21.86 7.02 6.70
C HIS A 92 -22.82 6.26 7.63
N GLY A 93 -23.30 5.07 7.23
CA GLY A 93 -24.23 4.25 8.00
C GLY A 93 -23.63 3.58 9.24
N ASN A 94 -24.48 3.18 10.20
CA ASN A 94 -24.10 2.47 11.44
C ASN A 94 -23.58 1.03 11.22
N ALA A 95 -23.36 0.59 9.97
CA ALA A 95 -22.77 -0.71 9.71
C ALA A 95 -21.30 -0.69 10.15
N PRO A 96 -20.79 -1.75 10.79
CA PRO A 96 -19.37 -1.85 11.09
C PRO A 96 -18.59 -1.77 9.77
N ILE A 97 -17.92 -0.64 9.55
CA ILE A 97 -16.94 -0.44 8.50
C ILE A 97 -15.78 -1.37 8.85
N GLY A 98 -15.89 -2.61 8.39
CA GLY A 98 -15.06 -3.71 8.81
C GLY A 98 -13.62 -3.61 8.32
N PRO A 99 -12.83 -4.69 8.49
CA PRO A 99 -11.51 -4.85 7.87
C PRO A 99 -11.47 -4.63 6.34
N SER A 100 -12.63 -4.52 5.66
CA SER A 100 -12.75 -4.26 4.23
C SER A 100 -12.19 -2.90 3.82
N LEU A 101 -12.54 -1.78 4.48
CA LEU A 101 -12.10 -0.45 4.02
C LEU A 101 -10.57 -0.30 4.02
N ALA A 102 -9.88 -0.83 5.04
CA ALA A 102 -8.43 -0.76 5.08
C ALA A 102 -7.77 -1.61 3.97
N SER A 103 -8.36 -2.76 3.63
CA SER A 103 -7.96 -3.60 2.50
C SER A 103 -8.20 -2.88 1.17
N THR A 104 -9.37 -2.26 0.99
CA THR A 104 -9.71 -1.45 -0.18
C THR A 104 -8.72 -0.29 -0.36
N LEU A 105 -8.40 0.43 0.72
CA LEU A 105 -7.38 1.49 0.69
C LEU A 105 -6.00 0.93 0.32
N TYR A 106 -5.58 -0.20 0.90
CA TYR A 106 -4.32 -0.83 0.56
C TYR A 106 -4.22 -1.15 -0.93
N THR A 107 -5.24 -1.79 -1.49
CA THR A 107 -5.30 -2.17 -2.90
C THR A 107 -5.31 -0.93 -3.80
N ALA A 108 -6.19 0.04 -3.52
CA ALA A 108 -6.32 1.26 -4.33
C ALA A 108 -5.03 2.11 -4.30
N LEU A 109 -4.44 2.32 -3.12
CA LEU A 109 -3.18 3.06 -3.00
C LEU A 109 -2.05 2.37 -3.78
N SER A 110 -1.98 1.04 -3.74
CA SER A 110 -0.96 0.27 -4.45
C SER A 110 -1.14 0.39 -5.97
N LEU A 111 -2.38 0.32 -6.46
CA LEU A 111 -2.69 0.52 -7.88
C LEU A 111 -2.32 1.92 -8.35
N VAL A 112 -2.66 2.95 -7.58
CA VAL A 112 -2.32 4.34 -7.94
C VAL A 112 -0.80 4.55 -7.94
N LEU A 113 -0.07 4.02 -6.95
CA LEU A 113 1.41 4.11 -6.92
C LEU A 113 2.05 3.48 -8.16
N LYS A 114 1.55 2.31 -8.57
CA LYS A 114 2.00 1.65 -9.79
C LYS A 114 1.68 2.48 -11.04
N HIS A 115 0.47 3.02 -11.12
CA HIS A 115 0.03 3.86 -12.25
C HIS A 115 0.88 5.12 -12.42
N ILE A 116 1.19 5.81 -11.33
CA ILE A 116 2.04 7.02 -11.38
C ILE A 116 3.54 6.70 -11.52
N GLY A 117 3.92 5.42 -11.66
CA GLY A 117 5.29 4.98 -11.89
C GLY A 117 6.19 4.97 -10.66
N SER A 118 5.64 4.69 -9.47
CA SER A 118 6.37 4.65 -8.20
C SER A 118 6.46 3.24 -7.61
N ASP A 119 7.34 2.41 -8.17
CA ASP A 119 7.51 0.99 -7.76
C ASP A 119 8.34 0.80 -6.46
N THR A 120 9.00 1.86 -5.98
CA THR A 120 9.91 1.82 -4.82
C THR A 120 9.22 2.16 -3.49
N LEU A 121 7.98 2.66 -3.54
CA LEU A 121 7.17 2.95 -2.36
C LEU A 121 6.22 1.79 -2.07
N PHE A 122 5.92 1.58 -0.80
CA PHE A 122 5.02 0.51 -0.36
C PHE A 122 3.93 1.02 0.57
N VAL A 123 2.77 0.35 0.53
CA VAL A 123 1.60 0.68 1.37
C VAL A 123 1.57 -0.23 2.59
N SER A 124 1.41 0.34 3.77
CA SER A 124 1.27 -0.40 5.03
C SER A 124 -0.21 -0.62 5.37
N GLU A 125 -0.70 -1.84 5.18
CA GLU A 125 -2.08 -2.21 5.52
C GLU A 125 -2.37 -1.99 7.03
N LEU A 126 -1.40 -2.30 7.90
CA LEU A 126 -1.53 -2.03 9.33
C LEU A 126 -1.73 -0.53 9.62
N ALA A 127 -0.97 0.34 8.94
CA ALA A 127 -1.13 1.78 9.07
C ALA A 127 -2.49 2.26 8.53
N ALA A 128 -2.98 1.67 7.43
CA ALA A 128 -4.30 1.95 6.88
C ALA A 128 -5.42 1.56 7.88
N ARG A 129 -5.34 0.37 8.50
CA ARG A 129 -6.27 -0.07 9.55
C ARG A 129 -6.28 0.91 10.73
N GLU A 130 -5.11 1.34 11.17
CA GLU A 130 -4.97 2.29 12.28
C GLU A 130 -5.42 3.73 11.93
N ALA A 131 -5.33 4.13 10.66
CA ALA A 131 -5.88 5.39 10.17
C ALA A 131 -7.41 5.34 10.15
N VAL A 132 -7.99 4.27 9.60
CA VAL A 132 -9.45 4.06 9.56
C VAL A 132 -10.05 4.03 10.96
N LYS A 133 -9.46 3.28 11.90
CA LYS A 133 -9.93 3.26 13.30
C LYS A 133 -9.97 4.65 13.95
N ARG A 134 -8.93 5.47 13.73
CA ARG A 134 -8.89 6.84 14.26
C ARG A 134 -9.92 7.73 13.58
N TRP A 135 -10.03 7.62 12.26
CA TRP A 135 -11.01 8.35 11.49
C TRP A 135 -12.44 8.07 11.95
N GLN A 136 -12.79 6.80 12.23
CA GLN A 136 -14.12 6.40 12.67
C GLN A 136 -14.57 7.04 13.99
N VAL A 137 -13.64 7.40 14.87
CA VAL A 137 -13.92 8.00 16.18
C VAL A 137 -13.75 9.53 16.19
N LEU A 138 -13.55 10.17 15.03
CA LEU A 138 -13.43 11.62 14.96
C LEU A 138 -14.73 12.32 15.40
N PRO A 139 -14.63 13.37 16.24
CA PRO A 139 -15.79 14.21 16.58
C PRO A 139 -16.41 14.83 15.32
N GLY A 140 -17.74 14.93 15.27
CA GLY A 140 -18.44 15.57 14.15
C GLY A 140 -18.53 14.74 12.86
N ARG A 141 -17.87 13.57 12.77
CA ARG A 141 -17.89 12.69 11.59
C ARG A 141 -19.31 12.41 11.07
N ARG A 142 -20.27 12.19 11.98
CA ARG A 142 -21.66 11.86 11.62
C ARG A 142 -22.40 12.98 10.89
N GLN A 143 -21.95 14.22 11.05
CA GLN A 143 -22.58 15.41 10.45
C GLN A 143 -21.76 15.94 9.26
N ALA A 144 -20.59 15.34 9.01
CA ALA A 144 -19.69 15.75 7.95
C ALA A 144 -20.26 15.37 6.57
N SER A 145 -20.01 16.21 5.56
CA SER A 145 -20.26 15.87 4.16
C SER A 145 -19.29 14.80 3.65
N GLY A 146 -19.56 14.21 2.47
CA GLY A 146 -18.64 13.28 1.82
C GLY A 146 -17.22 13.85 1.66
N GLY A 147 -17.07 15.07 1.12
CA GLY A 147 -15.77 15.74 1.01
C GLY A 147 -15.06 15.93 2.36
N GLN A 148 -15.79 16.28 3.42
CA GLN A 148 -15.23 16.40 4.78
C GLN A 148 -14.80 15.04 5.34
N LEU A 149 -15.56 13.98 5.10
CA LEU A 149 -15.18 12.61 5.46
C LEU A 149 -13.90 12.17 4.76
N ALA A 150 -13.81 12.41 3.46
CA ALA A 150 -12.64 12.10 2.63
C ALA A 150 -11.40 12.87 3.10
N ALA A 151 -11.53 14.19 3.32
CA ALA A 151 -10.44 15.02 3.81
C ALA A 151 -9.94 14.56 5.19
N GLY A 152 -10.87 14.27 6.12
CA GLY A 152 -10.53 13.74 7.43
C GLY A 152 -9.80 12.39 7.36
N LEU A 153 -10.21 11.49 6.46
CA LEU A 153 -9.54 10.20 6.26
C LEU A 153 -8.15 10.38 5.64
N ALA A 154 -8.01 11.25 4.65
CA ALA A 154 -6.73 11.60 4.05
C ALA A 154 -5.71 12.08 5.09
N MET A 155 -6.12 12.95 6.01
CA MET A 155 -5.25 13.43 7.09
C MET A 155 -4.82 12.28 8.02
N GLN A 156 -5.73 11.35 8.34
CA GLN A 156 -5.35 10.17 9.14
C GLN A 156 -4.36 9.26 8.40
N LEU A 157 -4.52 9.08 7.08
CA LEU A 157 -3.61 8.26 6.27
C LEU A 157 -2.19 8.86 6.21
N VAL A 158 -2.08 10.19 6.12
CA VAL A 158 -0.81 10.91 6.18
C VAL A 158 -0.18 10.80 7.57
N ASP A 159 -0.94 11.06 8.63
CA ASP A 159 -0.46 10.99 10.01
C ASP A 159 0.04 9.60 10.40
N ARG A 160 -0.53 8.54 9.80
CA ARG A 160 -0.09 7.16 9.98
C ARG A 160 1.03 6.71 9.06
N GLN A 161 1.46 7.57 8.14
CA GLN A 161 2.47 7.26 7.13
C GLN A 161 2.11 5.96 6.41
N VAL A 162 0.91 5.91 5.83
CA VAL A 162 0.40 4.72 5.14
C VAL A 162 1.27 4.35 3.93
N ILE A 163 1.82 5.35 3.23
CA ILE A 163 2.79 5.15 2.15
C ILE A 163 4.21 5.39 2.68
N ARG A 164 5.07 4.40 2.53
CA ARG A 164 6.44 4.37 3.05
C ARG A 164 7.45 4.09 1.96
N GLY A 165 8.71 4.41 2.25
CA GLY A 165 9.83 4.30 1.32
C GLY A 165 10.66 5.59 1.28
N ALA A 166 11.94 5.47 0.94
CA ALA A 166 12.89 6.58 1.00
C ALA A 166 13.10 7.28 -0.34
N HIS A 167 12.95 6.54 -1.44
CA HIS A 167 13.25 7.02 -2.78
C HIS A 167 11.99 6.96 -3.64
N VAL A 168 11.87 7.91 -4.54
CA VAL A 168 10.84 7.94 -5.58
C VAL A 168 11.55 7.61 -6.89
N ASP A 169 10.92 6.75 -7.70
CA ASP A 169 11.49 6.38 -9.00
C ASP A 169 11.59 7.62 -9.91
N PRO A 170 12.72 7.84 -10.62
CA PRO A 170 12.85 8.91 -11.59
C PRO A 170 11.80 8.92 -12.71
N ARG A 171 11.15 7.78 -12.97
CA ARG A 171 10.06 7.62 -13.94
C ARG A 171 8.70 8.09 -13.42
N CYS A 172 8.61 8.45 -12.14
CA CYS A 172 7.36 8.89 -11.56
C CYS A 172 6.87 10.18 -12.24
N VAL A 173 5.58 10.20 -12.61
CA VAL A 173 4.99 11.33 -13.33
C VAL A 173 4.78 12.57 -12.45
N VAL A 174 4.92 12.42 -11.14
CA VAL A 174 4.83 13.51 -10.16
C VAL A 174 6.13 13.69 -9.39
N ALA A 175 6.41 14.92 -8.98
CA ALA A 175 7.58 15.24 -8.19
C ALA A 175 7.57 14.50 -6.84
N ALA A 176 8.76 14.11 -6.35
CA ALA A 176 8.92 13.32 -5.13
C ALA A 176 8.11 13.79 -3.89
N PRO A 177 8.05 15.10 -3.55
CA PRO A 177 7.25 15.55 -2.40
C PRO A 177 5.74 15.39 -2.61
N ALA A 178 5.28 15.36 -3.87
CA ALA A 178 3.86 15.29 -4.22
C ALA A 178 3.33 13.85 -4.33
N VAL A 179 4.20 12.83 -4.46
CA VAL A 179 3.79 11.42 -4.65
C VAL A 179 2.76 10.98 -3.62
N ARG A 180 3.08 11.07 -2.31
CA ARG A 180 2.16 10.61 -1.26
C ARG A 180 0.86 11.41 -1.21
N PRO A 181 0.87 12.77 -1.19
CA PRO A 181 -0.34 13.57 -1.29
C PRO A 181 -1.22 13.20 -2.49
N VAL A 182 -0.62 13.08 -3.68
CA VAL A 182 -1.33 12.77 -4.93
C VAL A 182 -1.98 11.38 -4.87
N THR A 183 -1.25 10.36 -4.41
CA THR A 183 -1.80 9.01 -4.29
C THR A 183 -2.98 8.98 -3.31
N ILE A 184 -2.85 9.62 -2.14
CA ILE A 184 -3.93 9.66 -1.15
C ILE A 184 -5.13 10.45 -1.68
N PHE A 185 -4.89 11.59 -2.32
CA PHE A 185 -5.94 12.41 -2.93
C PHE A 185 -6.72 11.65 -3.99
N ALA A 186 -6.04 10.95 -4.90
CA ALA A 186 -6.67 10.15 -5.95
C ALA A 186 -7.62 9.09 -5.37
N VAL A 187 -7.18 8.36 -4.35
CA VAL A 187 -8.02 7.34 -3.69
C VAL A 187 -9.20 7.98 -2.97
N MET A 188 -9.03 9.13 -2.32
CA MET A 188 -10.15 9.85 -1.69
C MET A 188 -11.17 10.31 -2.74
N LEU A 189 -10.68 10.86 -3.85
CA LEU A 189 -11.50 11.31 -4.95
C LEU A 189 -12.31 10.14 -5.56
N TRP A 190 -11.66 9.00 -5.78
CA TRP A 190 -12.30 7.76 -6.22
C TRP A 190 -13.38 7.27 -5.25
N LEU A 191 -13.11 7.27 -3.93
CA LEU A 191 -14.09 6.85 -2.92
C LEU A 191 -15.32 7.77 -2.80
N LEU A 192 -15.25 9.01 -3.29
CA LEU A 192 -16.39 9.93 -3.32
C LEU A 192 -17.36 9.67 -4.48
N VAL A 193 -16.93 8.94 -5.51
CA VAL A 193 -17.69 8.78 -6.75
C VAL A 193 -18.41 7.44 -6.73
N ALA A 194 -19.73 7.49 -6.92
CA ALA A 194 -20.55 6.30 -7.14
C ALA A 194 -20.20 5.70 -8.49
N ARG A 195 -19.91 4.40 -8.51
CA ARG A 195 -19.40 3.67 -9.67
C ARG A 195 -19.83 2.21 -9.61
N SER A 196 -19.96 1.56 -10.76
CA SER A 196 -20.17 0.12 -10.79
C SER A 196 -18.85 -0.64 -10.48
N PRO A 197 -18.92 -1.95 -10.12
CA PRO A 197 -17.72 -2.76 -9.94
C PRO A 197 -16.83 -2.78 -11.19
N GLU A 198 -17.43 -2.82 -12.37
CA GLU A 198 -16.75 -2.92 -13.67
C GLU A 198 -15.99 -1.64 -14.04
N GLU A 199 -16.51 -0.49 -13.61
CA GLU A 199 -15.92 0.83 -13.85
C GLU A 199 -14.93 1.25 -12.76
N SER A 200 -14.89 0.51 -11.64
CA SER A 200 -14.20 0.94 -10.42
C SER A 200 -12.70 1.16 -10.62
N GLU A 201 -12.01 0.28 -11.36
CA GLU A 201 -10.59 0.44 -11.66
C GLU A 201 -10.35 1.61 -12.62
N ALA A 202 -11.16 1.74 -13.68
CA ALA A 202 -11.04 2.84 -14.63
C ALA A 202 -11.24 4.21 -13.97
N ALA A 203 -12.23 4.31 -13.07
CA ALA A 203 -12.46 5.50 -12.25
C ALA A 203 -11.26 5.81 -11.33
N LEU A 204 -10.61 4.79 -10.76
CA LEU A 204 -9.41 5.01 -9.93
C LEU A 204 -8.24 5.57 -10.75
N ILE A 205 -8.05 5.07 -11.97
CA ILE A 205 -7.02 5.56 -12.89
C ILE A 205 -7.33 7.01 -13.31
N SER A 206 -8.57 7.31 -13.67
CA SER A 206 -9.05 8.67 -13.97
C SER A 206 -8.78 9.63 -12.80
N ALA A 207 -9.11 9.23 -11.57
CA ALA A 207 -8.83 10.01 -10.37
C ALA A 207 -7.33 10.23 -10.14
N ALA A 208 -6.49 9.24 -10.44
CA ALA A 208 -5.04 9.36 -10.36
C ALA A 208 -4.48 10.35 -11.39
N ASP A 209 -4.97 10.32 -12.63
CA ASP A 209 -4.58 11.25 -13.69
C ASP A 209 -4.97 12.69 -13.33
N ILE A 210 -6.19 12.89 -12.84
CA ILE A 210 -6.66 14.20 -12.34
C ILE A 210 -5.74 14.68 -11.22
N ALA A 211 -5.48 13.83 -10.22
CA ALA A 211 -4.63 14.16 -9.07
C ALA A 211 -3.21 14.55 -9.49
N ALA A 212 -2.62 13.82 -10.44
CA ALA A 212 -1.31 14.12 -11.01
C ALA A 212 -1.31 15.46 -11.76
N ALA A 213 -2.36 15.77 -12.52
CA ALA A 213 -2.49 17.03 -13.24
C ALA A 213 -2.57 18.26 -12.30
N ILE A 214 -3.03 18.09 -11.05
CA ILE A 214 -3.08 19.15 -10.03
C ILE A 214 -2.10 18.93 -8.86
N ALA A 215 -1.03 18.16 -9.10
CA ALA A 215 -0.12 17.66 -8.06
C ALA A 215 0.43 18.75 -7.13
N GLU A 216 0.81 19.91 -7.66
CA GLU A 216 1.35 21.01 -6.86
C GLU A 216 0.32 21.55 -5.85
N ARG A 217 -0.93 21.72 -6.28
CA ARG A 217 -2.02 22.21 -5.43
C ARG A 217 -2.39 21.19 -4.37
N VAL A 218 -2.40 19.91 -4.74
CA VAL A 218 -2.60 18.80 -3.81
C VAL A 218 -1.47 18.78 -2.77
N ALA A 219 -0.22 18.78 -3.21
CA ALA A 219 0.93 18.79 -2.30
C ALA A 219 0.88 19.98 -1.33
N PHE A 220 0.49 21.17 -1.81
CA PHE A 220 0.34 22.36 -0.99
C PHE A 220 -0.71 22.20 0.12
N VAL A 221 -1.95 21.78 -0.21
CA VAL A 221 -3.01 21.65 0.81
C VAL A 221 -2.66 20.60 1.87
N PHE A 222 -1.96 19.53 1.48
CA PHE A 222 -1.48 18.52 2.42
C PHE A 222 -0.33 19.03 3.30
N ALA A 223 0.61 19.80 2.73
CA ALA A 223 1.73 20.38 3.48
C ALA A 223 1.25 21.40 4.53
N GLU A 224 0.29 22.26 4.15
CA GLU A 224 -0.31 23.26 5.04
C GLU A 224 -1.35 22.69 6.01
N ARG A 225 -1.70 21.40 5.85
CA ARG A 225 -2.84 20.76 6.54
C ARG A 225 -4.14 21.56 6.40
N ASP A 226 -4.33 22.17 5.23
CA ASP A 226 -5.52 22.94 4.89
C ASP A 226 -6.67 21.99 4.55
N GLU A 227 -7.38 21.55 5.59
CA GLU A 227 -8.53 20.65 5.45
C GLU A 227 -9.65 21.30 4.63
N THR A 228 -9.85 22.61 4.75
CA THR A 228 -10.90 23.33 3.99
C THR A 228 -10.56 23.35 2.51
N GLY A 229 -9.30 23.66 2.17
CA GLY A 229 -8.79 23.63 0.81
C GLY A 229 -8.84 22.21 0.21
N LEU A 230 -8.53 21.18 1.01
CA LEU A 230 -8.63 19.79 0.59
C LEU A 230 -10.07 19.40 0.26
N VAL A 231 -11.04 19.74 1.10
CA VAL A 231 -12.48 19.53 0.83
C VAL A 231 -12.88 20.24 -0.46
N ALA A 232 -12.48 21.49 -0.64
CA ALA A 232 -12.82 22.27 -1.84
C ALA A 232 -12.24 21.64 -3.12
N LEU A 233 -11.02 21.08 -3.08
CA LEU A 233 -10.45 20.34 -4.20
C LEU A 233 -11.23 19.06 -4.49
N LEU A 234 -11.50 18.25 -3.46
CA LEU A 234 -12.23 16.99 -3.63
C LEU A 234 -13.62 17.21 -4.24
N GLU A 235 -14.38 18.17 -3.72
CA GLU A 235 -15.72 18.50 -4.25
C GLU A 235 -15.65 19.08 -5.67
N LYS A 236 -14.63 19.90 -5.97
CA LYS A 236 -14.45 20.47 -7.33
C LYS A 236 -14.21 19.39 -8.38
N TYR A 237 -13.45 18.36 -8.05
CA TYR A 237 -13.02 17.35 -9.02
C TYR A 237 -13.85 16.06 -9.00
N ARG A 238 -14.74 15.86 -8.00
CA ARG A 238 -15.60 14.66 -7.87
C ARG A 238 -16.34 14.29 -9.15
N ASN A 239 -16.87 15.26 -9.88
CA ASN A 239 -17.69 15.01 -11.07
C ASN A 239 -16.88 14.77 -12.35
N ASN A 240 -15.55 14.73 -12.27
CA ASN A 240 -14.66 14.57 -13.43
C ASN A 240 -14.01 13.18 -13.49
N VAL A 241 -14.27 12.33 -12.50
CA VAL A 241 -13.68 10.99 -12.36
C VAL A 241 -14.39 10.00 -13.26
#